data_AF-A0A926TE35-F1
#
_entry.id   AF-A0A926TE35-F1
#
_cell.length_a   1.000
_cell.length_b   1.000
_cell.length_c   1.000
_cell.angle_alpha   90.00
_cell.angle_beta   90.00
_cell.angle_gamma   90.00
#
_symmetry.space_group_name_H-M   'P 1'
#
loop_
_entity.id
_entity.type
_entity.pdbx_description
1 polymer ?
#
loop_
_entity_poly.entity_id
_entity_poly.type
_entity_poly.pdbx_seq_one_letter_code
_entity_poly.pdbx_strand_id
1 'polypeptide(L)'
;MRSFWSDPYLWIHLAGLAALPIFLELCLVGLSVGDPVLPVWLELSLVAAIGIAPILWMQWQRPFYIFSTVVIALKPEQLTEDQRRLLTLFKSQRNRFLAVGVSLVLLVLLRQLYYSAAIAAGVVPLPITGRWFGLLLAAAGFLASNLFLQVPVSVASVMLRSDSAFATALPYPLEQIRQSFTSLGLQVNRILPPLLPDAPPSLIIAAPTSLRSEPAAADVPEGASPGEAPSSASPEPVPDAASEEL
;
A
#
# COMPACT_ATOMS: atom_id res chain seq x y z
N MET A 1 5.45 7.72 -19.56
CA MET A 1 4.85 6.74 -18.62
C MET A 1 4.62 7.44 -17.29
N ARG A 2 3.63 7.03 -16.49
CA ARG A 2 3.35 7.65 -15.18
C ARG A 2 4.48 7.34 -14.20
N SER A 3 4.95 8.31 -13.42
CA SER A 3 6.12 8.12 -12.54
C SER A 3 5.92 7.02 -11.50
N PHE A 4 4.74 6.95 -10.89
CA PHE A 4 4.42 5.95 -9.88
C PHE A 4 4.24 4.52 -10.43
N TRP A 5 4.19 4.31 -11.76
CA TRP A 5 4.16 2.95 -12.34
C TRP A 5 5.49 2.21 -12.23
N SER A 6 6.60 2.89 -11.92
CA SER A 6 7.88 2.21 -11.68
C SER A 6 8.04 1.72 -10.24
N ASP A 7 7.06 1.90 -9.36
CA ASP A 7 7.13 1.33 -8.01
C ASP A 7 7.00 -0.21 -8.09
N PRO A 8 8.03 -0.98 -7.66
CA PRO A 8 8.05 -2.42 -7.81
C PRO A 8 7.02 -3.14 -6.94
N TYR A 9 6.55 -2.54 -5.84
CA TYR A 9 5.54 -3.17 -4.97
C TYR A 9 4.19 -3.30 -5.69
N LEU A 10 3.83 -2.33 -6.55
CA LEU A 10 2.64 -2.44 -7.40
C LEU A 10 2.73 -3.67 -8.31
N TRP A 11 3.88 -3.87 -8.97
CA TRP A 11 4.07 -5.01 -9.87
C TRP A 11 4.13 -6.36 -9.16
N ILE A 12 4.75 -6.43 -7.98
CA ILE A 12 4.77 -7.66 -7.16
C ILE A 12 3.34 -8.09 -6.81
N HIS A 13 2.50 -7.15 -6.37
CA HIS A 13 1.11 -7.46 -6.06
C HIS A 13 0.31 -7.78 -7.32
N LEU A 14 0.49 -7.06 -8.43
CA LEU A 14 -0.19 -7.38 -9.70
C LEU A 14 0.19 -8.77 -10.23
N ALA A 15 1.46 -9.16 -10.14
CA ALA A 15 1.94 -10.49 -10.49
C ALA A 15 1.35 -11.60 -9.60
N GLY A 16 0.96 -11.28 -8.36
CA GLY A 16 0.23 -12.17 -7.47
C GLY A 16 -1.08 -12.72 -8.06
N LEU A 17 -1.67 -12.04 -9.04
CA LEU A 17 -2.84 -12.53 -9.78
C LEU A 17 -2.58 -13.87 -10.48
N ALA A 18 -1.32 -14.20 -10.82
CA ALA A 18 -0.95 -15.48 -11.41
C ALA A 18 -1.16 -16.67 -10.46
N ALA A 19 -1.28 -16.45 -9.15
CA ALA A 19 -1.59 -17.49 -8.18
C ALA A 19 -3.11 -17.81 -8.10
N LEU A 20 -3.97 -16.94 -8.63
CA LEU A 20 -5.43 -17.12 -8.63
C LEU A 20 -5.89 -18.49 -9.20
N PRO A 21 -5.48 -18.93 -10.41
CA PRO A 21 -5.92 -20.23 -10.94
C PRO A 21 -5.54 -21.40 -10.02
N ILE A 22 -4.35 -21.37 -9.40
CA ILE A 22 -3.88 -22.43 -8.48
C ILE A 22 -4.80 -22.52 -7.25
N PHE A 23 -5.20 -21.38 -6.69
CA PHE A 23 -6.10 -21.35 -5.53
C PHE A 23 -7.55 -21.69 -5.88
N LEU A 24 -8.01 -21.38 -7.10
CA LEU A 24 -9.32 -21.80 -7.61
C LEU A 24 -9.35 -23.31 -7.91
N GLU A 25 -8.25 -23.89 -8.41
CA GLU A 25 -8.09 -25.34 -8.58
C GLU A 25 -8.04 -26.05 -7.22
N LEU A 26 -7.31 -25.51 -6.23
CA LEU A 26 -7.35 -26.01 -4.86
C LEU A 26 -8.76 -25.97 -4.26
N CYS A 27 -9.53 -24.92 -4.58
CA CYS A 27 -10.93 -24.82 -4.19
C CYS A 27 -11.79 -25.91 -4.86
N LEU A 28 -11.63 -26.12 -6.17
CA LEU A 28 -12.31 -27.16 -6.95
C LEU A 28 -12.04 -28.56 -6.39
N VAL A 29 -10.77 -28.87 -6.12
CA VAL A 29 -10.32 -30.14 -5.53
C VAL A 29 -10.95 -30.37 -4.16
N GLY A 30 -11.03 -29.33 -3.32
CA GLY A 30 -11.74 -29.40 -2.04
C GLY A 30 -13.25 -29.66 -2.19
N LEU A 31 -13.89 -29.01 -3.17
CA LEU A 31 -15.31 -29.21 -3.44
C LEU A 31 -15.63 -30.59 -4.00
N SER A 32 -14.72 -31.21 -4.77
CA SER A 32 -14.89 -32.57 -5.33
C SER A 32 -14.64 -33.71 -4.34
N VAL A 33 -14.20 -33.41 -3.11
CA VAL A 33 -13.92 -34.42 -2.07
C VAL A 33 -15.17 -34.76 -1.27
N GLY A 34 -15.56 -36.04 -1.33
CA GLY A 34 -16.60 -36.68 -0.52
C GLY A 34 -18.03 -36.25 -0.86
N ASP A 35 -18.99 -37.08 -0.45
CA ASP A 35 -20.41 -36.75 -0.58
C ASP A 35 -20.81 -35.58 0.35
N PRO A 36 -21.75 -34.71 -0.07
CA PRO A 36 -22.26 -33.64 0.78
C PRO A 36 -22.84 -34.16 2.09
N VAL A 37 -22.41 -33.60 3.22
CA VAL A 37 -22.89 -33.95 4.57
C VAL A 37 -24.02 -33.01 4.99
N LEU A 38 -24.01 -31.78 4.48
CA LEU A 38 -25.05 -30.78 4.66
C LEU A 38 -25.75 -30.49 3.33
N PRO A 39 -26.94 -29.85 3.34
CA PRO A 39 -27.55 -29.34 2.11
C PRO A 39 -26.56 -28.47 1.34
N VAL A 40 -26.42 -28.71 0.02
CA VAL A 40 -25.44 -28.09 -0.86
C VAL A 40 -25.35 -26.56 -0.70
N TRP A 41 -26.51 -25.88 -0.59
CA TRP A 41 -26.57 -24.44 -0.42
C TRP A 41 -25.89 -23.96 0.87
N LEU A 42 -25.93 -24.76 1.94
CA LEU A 42 -25.33 -24.45 3.24
C LEU A 42 -23.81 -24.68 3.22
N GLU A 43 -23.35 -25.76 2.56
CA GLU A 43 -21.92 -26.00 2.35
C GLU A 43 -21.27 -24.89 1.50
N LEU A 44 -21.92 -24.49 0.40
CA LEU A 44 -21.47 -23.37 -0.42
C LEU A 44 -21.56 -22.03 0.31
N SER A 45 -22.60 -21.82 1.14
CA SER A 45 -22.70 -20.62 1.98
C SER A 45 -21.58 -20.56 3.03
N LEU A 46 -21.15 -21.69 3.58
CA LEU A 46 -20.03 -21.78 4.51
C LEU A 46 -18.69 -21.45 3.82
N VAL A 47 -18.42 -22.06 2.66
CA VAL A 47 -17.23 -21.76 1.85
C VAL A 47 -17.23 -20.28 1.42
N ALA A 48 -18.38 -19.76 0.99
CA ALA A 48 -18.54 -18.35 0.64
C ALA A 48 -18.30 -17.41 1.82
N ALA A 49 -18.90 -17.68 2.98
CA ALA A 49 -18.74 -16.87 4.18
C ALA A 49 -17.28 -16.84 4.64
N ILE A 50 -16.62 -18.00 4.74
CA ILE A 50 -15.22 -18.09 5.16
C ILE A 50 -14.29 -17.44 4.13
N GLY A 51 -14.51 -17.63 2.82
CA GLY A 51 -13.65 -17.06 1.79
C GLY A 51 -13.86 -15.57 1.52
N ILE A 52 -15.09 -15.06 1.67
CA ILE A 52 -15.43 -13.67 1.33
C ILE A 52 -15.44 -12.74 2.53
N ALA A 53 -16.12 -13.10 3.62
CA ALA A 53 -16.36 -12.18 4.73
C ALA A 53 -15.07 -11.59 5.34
N PRO A 54 -14.01 -12.35 5.66
CA PRO A 54 -12.81 -11.77 6.29
C PRO A 54 -12.04 -10.83 5.36
N ILE A 55 -11.91 -11.15 4.06
CA ILE A 55 -11.18 -10.29 3.13
C ILE A 55 -12.02 -9.03 2.81
N LEU A 56 -13.33 -9.17 2.59
CA LEU A 56 -14.21 -8.03 2.35
C LEU A 56 -14.26 -7.08 3.57
N TRP A 57 -14.34 -7.63 4.78
CA TRP A 57 -14.24 -6.87 6.03
C TRP A 57 -12.90 -6.15 6.17
N MET A 58 -11.79 -6.85 5.87
CA MET A 58 -10.45 -6.27 5.83
C MET A 58 -10.39 -5.10 4.85
N GLN A 59 -10.78 -5.27 3.58
CA GLN A 59 -10.76 -4.19 2.59
C GLN A 59 -11.68 -3.01 2.95
N TRP A 60 -12.80 -3.27 3.62
CA TRP A 60 -13.74 -2.22 4.01
C TRP A 60 -13.22 -1.35 5.16
N GLN A 61 -12.69 -1.98 6.22
CA GLN A 61 -12.22 -1.30 7.42
C GLN A 61 -10.77 -0.82 7.30
N ARG A 62 -9.85 -1.74 7.00
CA ARG A 62 -8.39 -1.55 7.03
C ARG A 62 -7.77 -2.24 5.82
N PRO A 63 -7.80 -1.62 4.63
CA PRO A 63 -7.34 -2.25 3.40
C PRO A 63 -5.91 -2.77 3.54
N PHE A 64 -5.60 -3.78 2.72
CA PHE A 64 -4.30 -4.44 2.78
C PHE A 64 -3.16 -3.44 2.52
N TYR A 65 -2.12 -3.48 3.35
CA TYR A 65 -0.97 -2.60 3.24
C TYR A 65 -0.07 -3.03 2.08
N ILE A 66 -0.10 -2.31 0.97
CA ILE A 66 0.56 -2.73 -0.28
C ILE A 66 2.10 -2.78 -0.23
N PHE A 67 2.74 -2.19 0.77
CA PHE A 67 4.18 -2.33 0.98
C PHE A 67 4.51 -3.54 1.87
N SER A 68 3.69 -4.59 1.80
CA SER A 68 3.81 -5.85 2.53
C SER A 68 3.45 -7.03 1.64
N THR A 69 4.36 -7.98 1.55
CA THR A 69 4.06 -9.35 1.09
C THR A 69 3.43 -10.12 2.25
N VAL A 70 2.82 -11.28 1.98
CA VAL A 70 2.18 -12.16 2.98
C VAL A 70 3.04 -12.42 4.24
N VAL A 71 4.37 -12.43 4.10
CA VAL A 71 5.33 -12.80 5.17
C VAL A 71 6.16 -11.61 5.70
N ILE A 72 6.28 -10.52 4.93
CA ILE A 72 7.23 -9.43 5.22
C ILE A 72 6.59 -8.08 4.88
N ALA A 73 6.71 -7.09 5.77
CA ALA A 73 6.18 -5.74 5.64
C ALA A 73 7.27 -4.66 5.71
N LEU A 74 7.22 -3.67 4.81
CA LEU A 74 8.10 -2.50 4.87
C LEU A 74 7.59 -1.56 5.97
N LYS A 75 8.47 -1.15 6.88
CA LYS A 75 8.14 -0.19 7.93
C LYS A 75 7.54 1.11 7.34
N PRO A 76 6.43 1.64 7.89
CA PRO A 76 5.82 2.89 7.43
C PRO A 76 6.82 4.07 7.40
N GLU A 77 7.76 4.06 8.34
CA GLU A 77 8.80 5.09 8.50
C GLU A 77 9.88 5.04 7.39
N GLN A 78 9.78 4.10 6.44
CA GLN A 78 10.65 3.98 5.27
C GLN A 78 9.93 4.32 3.95
N LEU A 79 8.65 4.73 4.01
CA LEU A 79 7.89 5.09 2.82
C LEU A 79 8.23 6.48 2.31
N THR A 80 8.42 6.59 1.00
CA THR A 80 8.54 7.89 0.32
C THR A 80 7.21 8.65 0.34
N GLU A 81 7.23 9.95 0.04
CA GLU A 81 5.99 10.74 -0.05
C GLU A 81 5.01 10.16 -1.09
N ASP A 82 5.53 9.77 -2.26
CA ASP A 82 4.73 9.18 -3.33
C ASP A 82 4.12 7.84 -2.92
N GLN A 83 4.85 7.02 -2.17
CA GLN A 83 4.30 5.78 -1.59
C GLN A 83 3.19 6.07 -0.57
N ARG A 84 3.33 7.13 0.23
CA ARG A 84 2.26 7.61 1.13
C ARG A 84 1.07 8.18 0.35
N ARG A 85 1.26 8.80 -0.83
CA ARG A 85 0.17 9.21 -1.74
C ARG A 85 -0.57 8.01 -2.33
N LEU A 86 0.14 6.93 -2.68
CA LEU A 86 -0.48 5.67 -3.10
C LEU A 86 -1.43 5.14 -2.02
N LEU A 87 -1.03 5.11 -0.75
CA LEU A 87 -1.91 4.68 0.36
C LEU A 87 -3.22 5.49 0.44
N THR A 88 -3.16 6.80 0.25
CA THR A 88 -4.35 7.66 0.18
C THR A 88 -5.29 7.24 -0.95
N LEU A 89 -4.77 6.91 -2.12
CA LEU A 89 -5.56 6.38 -3.24
C LEU A 89 -6.12 4.97 -2.96
N PHE A 90 -5.36 4.12 -2.25
CA PHE A 90 -5.81 2.78 -1.85
C PHE A 90 -6.99 2.81 -0.89
N LYS A 91 -7.04 3.79 0.03
CA LYS A 91 -8.14 3.97 0.99
C LYS A 91 -9.40 4.61 0.37
N SER A 92 -9.40 4.95 -0.92
CA SER A 92 -10.52 5.65 -1.57
C SER A 92 -11.79 4.77 -1.69
N GLN A 93 -12.97 5.40 -1.61
CA GLN A 93 -14.27 4.70 -1.67
C GLN A 93 -14.42 3.80 -2.92
N ARG A 94 -13.77 4.16 -4.04
CA ARG A 94 -13.76 3.34 -5.26
C ARG A 94 -13.23 1.93 -5.00
N ASN A 95 -12.20 1.77 -4.17
CA ASN A 95 -11.64 0.47 -3.85
C ASN A 95 -12.57 -0.37 -2.96
N ARG A 96 -13.40 0.26 -2.12
CA ARG A 96 -14.45 -0.44 -1.36
C ARG A 96 -15.57 -0.98 -2.27
N PHE A 97 -16.03 -0.17 -3.23
CA PHE A 97 -16.98 -0.65 -4.24
C PHE A 97 -16.38 -1.74 -5.13
N LEU A 98 -15.09 -1.64 -5.50
CA LEU A 98 -14.39 -2.71 -6.21
C LEU A 98 -14.27 -3.99 -5.38
N ALA A 99 -14.01 -3.92 -4.08
CA ALA A 99 -13.98 -5.10 -3.21
C ALA A 99 -15.33 -5.82 -3.19
N VAL A 100 -16.45 -5.10 -3.10
CA VAL A 100 -17.81 -5.67 -3.23
C VAL A 100 -18.02 -6.29 -4.61
N GLY A 101 -17.67 -5.57 -5.69
CA GLY A 101 -17.80 -6.09 -7.06
C GLY A 101 -17.01 -7.38 -7.29
N VAL A 102 -15.77 -7.44 -6.81
CA VAL A 102 -14.94 -8.65 -6.86
C VAL A 102 -15.54 -9.78 -6.02
N SER A 103 -16.09 -9.49 -4.84
CA SER A 103 -16.79 -10.50 -4.04
C SER A 103 -18.01 -11.09 -4.76
N LEU A 104 -18.77 -10.28 -5.50
CA LEU A 104 -19.89 -10.77 -6.32
C LEU A 104 -19.40 -11.65 -7.48
N VAL A 105 -18.32 -11.27 -8.17
CA VAL A 105 -17.70 -12.11 -9.21
C VAL A 105 -17.23 -13.45 -8.63
N LEU A 106 -16.63 -13.44 -7.44
CA LEU A 106 -16.18 -14.66 -6.76
C LEU A 106 -17.34 -15.57 -6.33
N LEU A 107 -18.51 -15.04 -5.94
CA LEU A 107 -19.70 -15.86 -5.70
C LEU A 107 -20.16 -16.60 -6.97
N VAL A 108 -20.12 -15.92 -8.13
CA VAL A 108 -20.43 -16.55 -9.43
C VAL A 108 -19.40 -17.62 -9.77
N LEU A 109 -18.10 -17.34 -9.56
CA LEU A 109 -17.03 -18.31 -9.76
C LEU A 109 -17.16 -19.52 -8.82
N LEU A 110 -17.48 -19.33 -7.53
CA LEU A 110 -17.70 -20.44 -6.59
C LEU A 110 -18.84 -21.35 -7.03
N ARG A 111 -19.94 -20.77 -7.53
CA ARG A 111 -21.05 -21.54 -8.10
C ARG A 111 -20.60 -22.32 -9.34
N GLN A 112 -19.76 -21.73 -10.19
CA GLN A 112 -19.22 -22.42 -11.37
C GLN A 112 -18.26 -23.56 -10.96
N LEU A 113 -17.39 -23.34 -9.99
CA LEU A 113 -16.50 -24.37 -9.43
C LEU A 113 -17.32 -25.53 -8.84
N TYR A 114 -18.44 -25.26 -8.17
CA TYR A 114 -19.31 -26.31 -7.65
C TYR A 114 -19.89 -27.21 -8.77
N TYR A 115 -20.39 -26.61 -9.87
CA TYR A 115 -20.85 -27.42 -11.01
C TYR A 115 -19.70 -28.21 -11.67
N SER A 116 -18.51 -27.63 -11.75
CA SER A 116 -17.31 -28.32 -12.25
C SER A 116 -16.80 -29.41 -11.29
N ALA A 117 -17.07 -29.32 -9.99
CA ALA A 117 -16.57 -30.27 -8.98
C ALA A 117 -17.10 -31.69 -9.19
N ALA A 118 -18.36 -31.82 -9.67
CA ALA A 118 -18.94 -33.12 -10.03
C ALA A 118 -18.19 -33.80 -11.20
N ILE A 119 -17.63 -33.01 -12.12
CA ILE A 119 -16.78 -33.50 -13.22
C ILE A 119 -15.39 -33.85 -12.69
N ALA A 120 -14.82 -33.00 -11.83
CA ALA A 120 -13.51 -33.19 -11.23
C ALA A 120 -13.43 -34.44 -10.31
N ALA A 121 -14.51 -34.80 -9.63
CA ALA A 121 -14.58 -35.96 -8.74
C ALA A 121 -14.21 -37.29 -9.44
N GLY A 122 -14.43 -37.41 -10.76
CA GLY A 122 -14.05 -38.59 -11.54
C GLY A 122 -12.58 -38.67 -11.94
N VAL A 123 -11.79 -37.61 -11.74
CA VAL A 123 -10.38 -37.52 -12.19
C VAL A 123 -9.37 -37.19 -11.09
N VAL A 124 -9.80 -36.69 -9.93
CA VAL A 124 -8.92 -36.34 -8.80
C VAL A 124 -8.53 -37.61 -8.02
N PRO A 125 -7.27 -38.09 -8.07
CA PRO A 125 -6.86 -39.37 -7.48
C PRO A 125 -6.46 -39.20 -6.00
N LEU A 126 -7.23 -38.44 -5.23
CA LEU A 126 -6.93 -38.19 -3.82
C LEU A 126 -7.62 -39.22 -2.92
N PRO A 127 -6.90 -39.91 -2.02
CA PRO A 127 -7.49 -40.83 -1.04
C PRO A 127 -8.22 -40.10 0.11
N ILE A 128 -8.53 -38.81 -0.07
CA ILE A 128 -9.19 -37.96 0.92
C ILE A 128 -10.69 -38.22 0.81
N THR A 129 -11.24 -38.98 1.76
CA THR A 129 -12.67 -39.33 1.81
C THR A 129 -13.49 -38.42 2.72
N GLY A 130 -12.85 -37.63 3.58
CA GLY A 130 -13.53 -36.79 4.57
C GLY A 130 -14.10 -35.50 3.98
N ARG A 131 -15.43 -35.41 3.83
CA ARG A 131 -16.12 -34.20 3.33
C ARG A 131 -15.70 -32.91 4.05
N TRP A 132 -15.56 -32.96 5.38
CA TRP A 132 -15.11 -31.82 6.19
C TRP A 132 -13.70 -31.33 5.84
N PHE A 133 -12.79 -32.22 5.46
CA PHE A 133 -11.47 -31.85 4.98
C PHE A 133 -11.55 -31.20 3.59
N GLY A 134 -12.39 -31.76 2.70
CA GLY A 134 -12.71 -31.15 1.41
C GLY A 134 -13.25 -29.73 1.55
N LEU A 135 -14.21 -29.51 2.45
CA LEU A 135 -14.77 -28.19 2.75
C LEU A 135 -13.74 -27.22 3.33
N LEU A 136 -12.85 -27.68 4.22
CA LEU A 136 -11.76 -26.86 4.75
C LEU A 136 -10.77 -26.44 3.65
N LEU A 137 -10.41 -27.38 2.77
CA LEU A 137 -9.53 -27.13 1.62
C LEU A 137 -10.19 -26.18 0.61
N ALA A 138 -11.50 -26.37 0.36
CA ALA A 138 -12.31 -25.51 -0.49
C ALA A 138 -12.36 -24.07 0.05
N ALA A 139 -12.63 -23.91 1.35
CA ALA A 139 -12.66 -22.62 2.02
C ALA A 139 -11.29 -21.93 2.03
N ALA A 140 -10.20 -22.67 2.28
CA ALA A 140 -8.84 -22.12 2.25
C ALA A 140 -8.41 -21.68 0.84
N GLY A 141 -8.67 -22.51 -0.18
CA GLY A 141 -8.42 -22.16 -1.59
C GLY A 141 -9.25 -20.97 -2.04
N PHE A 142 -10.54 -20.90 -1.65
CA PHE A 142 -11.41 -19.78 -2.00
C PHE A 142 -11.01 -18.47 -1.28
N LEU A 143 -10.62 -18.56 -0.01
CA LEU A 143 -10.09 -17.43 0.77
C LEU A 143 -8.81 -16.86 0.14
N ALA A 144 -7.87 -17.74 -0.23
CA ALA A 144 -6.65 -17.34 -0.92
C ALA A 144 -6.96 -16.73 -2.31
N SER A 145 -7.84 -17.36 -3.09
CA SER A 145 -8.32 -16.82 -4.38
C SER A 145 -8.87 -15.41 -4.24
N ASN A 146 -9.66 -15.15 -3.19
CA ASN A 146 -10.22 -13.83 -2.93
C ASN A 146 -9.13 -12.79 -2.60
N LEU A 147 -8.19 -13.12 -1.72
CA LEU A 147 -7.05 -12.25 -1.41
C LEU A 147 -6.21 -11.92 -2.66
N PHE A 148 -5.86 -12.95 -3.44
CA PHE A 148 -5.08 -12.85 -4.67
C PHE A 148 -5.86 -12.32 -5.89
N LEU A 149 -7.14 -11.95 -5.74
CA LEU A 149 -7.91 -11.19 -6.74
C LEU A 149 -8.20 -9.76 -6.26
N GLN A 150 -8.65 -9.57 -5.02
CA GLN A 150 -8.98 -8.23 -4.49
C GLN A 150 -7.76 -7.31 -4.36
N VAL A 151 -6.60 -7.84 -3.94
CA VAL A 151 -5.39 -7.02 -3.83
C VAL A 151 -4.92 -6.57 -5.23
N PRO A 152 -4.69 -7.45 -6.24
CA PRO A 152 -4.31 -7.03 -7.59
C PRO A 152 -5.32 -6.10 -8.27
N VAL A 153 -6.63 -6.32 -8.10
CA VAL A 153 -7.67 -5.41 -8.65
C VAL A 153 -7.58 -4.02 -8.01
N SER A 154 -7.31 -3.94 -6.70
CA SER A 154 -7.06 -2.65 -6.03
C SER A 154 -5.79 -1.98 -6.53
N VAL A 155 -4.75 -2.75 -6.88
CA VAL A 155 -3.52 -2.24 -7.48
C VAL A 155 -3.75 -1.70 -8.89
N ALA A 156 -4.36 -2.49 -9.77
CA ALA A 156 -4.70 -2.08 -11.13
C ALA A 156 -5.59 -0.83 -11.12
N SER A 157 -6.55 -0.76 -10.19
CA SER A 157 -7.35 0.44 -9.91
C SER A 157 -6.46 1.67 -9.67
N VAL A 158 -5.50 1.61 -8.75
CA VAL A 158 -4.61 2.74 -8.44
C VAL A 158 -3.68 3.06 -9.60
N MET A 159 -3.12 2.06 -10.30
CA MET A 159 -2.33 2.27 -11.52
C MET A 159 -3.11 3.02 -12.62
N LEU A 160 -4.40 2.72 -12.76
CA LEU A 160 -5.28 3.39 -13.73
C LEU A 160 -5.66 4.84 -13.35
N ARG A 161 -5.36 5.34 -12.14
CA ARG A 161 -5.57 6.76 -11.77
C ARG A 161 -4.72 7.69 -12.63
N SER A 162 -5.28 8.85 -13.00
CA SER A 162 -4.54 9.90 -13.71
C SER A 162 -3.44 10.51 -12.83
N ASP A 163 -2.40 11.04 -13.48
CA ASP A 163 -1.31 11.76 -12.81
C ASP A 163 -1.82 12.99 -12.06
N SER A 164 -2.88 13.65 -12.57
CA SER A 164 -3.58 14.71 -11.84
C SER A 164 -4.17 14.25 -10.51
N ALA A 165 -4.86 13.10 -10.49
CA ALA A 165 -5.44 12.55 -9.26
C ALA A 165 -4.36 12.09 -8.26
N PHE A 166 -3.19 11.67 -8.76
CA PHE A 166 -2.02 11.36 -7.95
C PHE A 166 -1.36 12.62 -7.36
N ALA A 167 -1.14 13.66 -8.18
CA ALA A 167 -0.55 14.92 -7.75
C ALA A 167 -1.42 15.68 -6.72
N THR A 168 -2.75 15.57 -6.81
CA THR A 168 -3.69 16.13 -5.82
C THR A 168 -3.81 15.28 -4.55
N ALA A 169 -3.29 14.05 -4.53
CA ALA A 169 -3.37 13.21 -3.34
C ALA A 169 -2.35 13.69 -2.30
N LEU A 170 -2.84 14.01 -1.10
CA LEU A 170 -1.96 14.30 0.03
C LEU A 170 -1.27 13.00 0.49
N PRO A 171 0.03 13.03 0.87
CA PRO A 171 0.71 11.90 1.48
C PRO A 171 -0.01 11.45 2.76
N TYR A 172 -0.30 10.16 2.90
CA TYR A 172 -0.91 9.63 4.12
C TYR A 172 -0.03 9.89 5.36
N PRO A 173 -0.61 10.31 6.50
CA PRO A 173 0.15 10.56 7.75
C PRO A 173 0.66 9.25 8.35
N LEU A 174 1.95 9.22 8.71
CA LEU A 174 2.69 8.02 9.13
C LEU A 174 2.06 7.33 10.34
N GLU A 175 1.65 8.14 11.31
CA GLU A 175 1.10 7.75 12.61
C GLU A 175 -0.20 6.94 12.44
N GLN A 176 -0.97 7.27 11.40
CA GLN A 176 -2.24 6.63 11.10
C GLN A 176 -2.09 5.35 10.26
N ILE A 177 -0.95 5.11 9.60
CA ILE A 177 -0.76 3.95 8.68
C ILE A 177 -0.99 2.64 9.44
N ARG A 178 -0.32 2.47 10.59
CA ARG A 178 -0.41 1.26 11.44
C ARG A 178 -1.83 0.98 11.96
N GLN A 179 -2.67 2.02 12.09
CA GLN A 179 -4.06 1.91 12.53
C GLN A 179 -5.05 1.74 11.37
N SER A 180 -4.66 2.17 10.16
CA SER A 180 -5.54 2.33 9.00
C SER A 180 -5.45 1.21 7.96
N PHE A 181 -4.38 0.43 7.98
CA PHE A 181 -4.11 -0.63 7.01
C PHE A 181 -3.81 -1.94 7.72
N THR A 182 -4.08 -3.06 7.05
CA THR A 182 -3.75 -4.40 7.56
C THR A 182 -2.38 -4.80 7.00
N SER A 183 -1.35 -4.81 7.85
CA SER A 183 -0.02 -5.34 7.54
C SER A 183 0.09 -6.79 7.97
N LEU A 184 0.51 -7.69 7.08
CA LEU A 184 0.80 -9.08 7.41
C LEU A 184 2.32 -9.31 7.39
N GLY A 185 2.83 -10.04 8.38
CA GLY A 185 4.24 -10.43 8.42
C GLY A 185 5.18 -9.49 9.18
N LEU A 186 6.48 -9.78 9.06
CA LEU A 186 7.55 -9.17 9.86
C LEU A 186 7.95 -7.79 9.31
N GLN A 187 8.04 -6.78 10.19
CA GLN A 187 8.40 -5.40 9.80
C GLN A 187 9.91 -5.21 9.59
N VAL A 188 10.33 -5.02 8.35
CA VAL A 188 11.72 -4.81 7.94
C VAL A 188 11.97 -3.39 7.43
N ASN A 189 13.24 -2.97 7.41
CA ASN A 189 13.63 -1.65 6.91
C ASN A 189 13.69 -1.60 5.36
N ARG A 190 13.94 -2.74 4.69
CA ARG A 190 13.90 -2.88 3.22
C ARG A 190 13.41 -4.30 2.87
N ILE A 191 12.53 -4.43 1.89
CA ILE A 191 12.13 -5.74 1.31
C ILE A 191 12.92 -6.01 0.02
N LEU A 192 13.13 -4.98 -0.80
CA LEU A 192 13.82 -5.07 -2.07
C LEU A 192 15.22 -4.44 -1.97
N PRO A 193 16.25 -5.02 -2.61
CA PRO A 193 17.52 -4.33 -2.80
C PRO A 193 17.33 -3.11 -3.72
N PRO A 194 18.18 -2.08 -3.64
CA PRO A 194 18.13 -0.94 -4.56
C PRO A 194 18.31 -1.43 -6.00
N LEU A 195 17.28 -1.25 -6.84
CA LEU A 195 17.33 -1.61 -8.27
C LEU A 195 18.10 -0.59 -9.12
N LEU A 196 18.48 0.53 -8.51
CA LEU A 196 19.44 1.49 -9.02
C LEU A 196 20.57 1.57 -7.98
N PRO A 197 21.86 1.59 -8.39
CA PRO A 197 22.91 2.01 -7.49
C PRO A 197 22.58 3.41 -6.98
N ASP A 198 22.61 3.60 -5.67
CA ASP A 198 22.73 4.94 -5.10
C ASP A 198 23.92 5.60 -5.80
N ALA A 199 23.72 6.77 -6.41
CA ALA A 199 24.81 7.49 -7.07
C ALA A 199 25.96 7.60 -6.07
N PRO A 200 27.20 7.20 -6.43
CA PRO A 200 28.28 7.07 -5.46
C PRO A 200 28.42 8.41 -4.74
N PRO A 201 28.56 8.41 -3.39
CA PRO A 201 28.61 9.64 -2.62
C PRO A 201 29.67 10.53 -3.25
N SER A 202 29.24 11.69 -3.75
CA SER A 202 30.09 12.66 -4.42
C SER A 202 31.32 12.84 -3.56
N LEU A 203 32.47 12.30 -4.03
CA LEU A 203 33.69 12.34 -3.26
C LEU A 203 33.92 13.80 -2.93
N ILE A 204 33.91 14.11 -1.64
CA ILE A 204 34.33 15.41 -1.14
C ILE A 204 35.81 15.47 -1.51
N ILE A 205 36.09 16.04 -2.68
CA ILE A 205 37.43 16.46 -3.05
C ILE A 205 37.72 17.59 -2.10
N ALA A 206 38.25 17.20 -0.94
CA ALA A 206 38.84 18.12 0.01
C ALA A 206 39.89 18.91 -0.76
N ALA A 207 39.60 20.17 -1.03
CA ALA A 207 40.60 21.10 -1.53
C ALA A 207 41.78 21.02 -0.55
N PRO A 208 43.01 20.77 -1.02
CA PRO A 208 44.13 20.56 -0.12
C PRO A 208 44.39 21.84 0.67
N THR A 209 44.07 21.79 1.97
CA THR A 209 44.40 22.83 2.94
C THR A 209 45.92 23.01 2.98
N SER A 210 46.42 24.00 2.25
CA SER A 210 47.82 24.42 2.33
C SER A 210 48.04 25.14 3.66
N LEU A 211 48.73 24.50 4.59
CA LEU A 211 49.15 25.08 5.86
C LEU A 211 50.61 25.53 5.82
N ARG A 212 50.89 26.61 6.57
CA ARG A 212 52.24 27.09 7.01
C ARG A 212 52.99 27.94 5.96
N SER A 213 53.56 29.13 6.25
CA SER A 213 53.83 29.82 7.54
C SER A 213 53.81 31.36 7.42
N GLU A 214 53.48 32.04 8.51
CA GLU A 214 53.90 33.42 8.87
C GLU A 214 55.39 33.44 9.38
N PRO A 215 56.05 34.58 9.72
CA PRO A 215 55.54 35.96 9.93
C PRO A 215 56.41 37.13 9.38
N ALA A 216 55.95 38.37 9.64
CA ALA A 216 56.69 39.54 10.17
C ALA A 216 56.83 40.85 9.33
N ALA A 217 56.64 41.96 10.08
CA ALA A 217 57.11 43.36 9.90
C ALA A 217 56.27 44.38 9.09
N ALA A 218 55.79 45.41 9.83
CA ALA A 218 55.58 46.84 9.48
C ALA A 218 54.88 47.22 8.16
N ASP A 219 53.79 48.00 8.14
CA ASP A 219 53.72 49.35 8.72
C ASP A 219 52.28 49.81 9.11
N VAL A 220 52.24 50.88 9.92
CA VAL A 220 51.09 51.70 10.38
C VAL A 220 51.63 53.15 10.37
N PRO A 221 50.91 54.23 9.95
CA PRO A 221 49.48 54.54 10.11
C PRO A 221 48.79 54.84 8.74
N GLU A 222 47.61 55.45 8.56
CA GLU A 222 46.97 56.60 9.24
C GLU A 222 45.51 56.79 8.77
N GLY A 223 44.62 57.34 9.60
CA GLY A 223 43.24 57.67 9.18
C GLY A 223 42.18 57.55 10.29
N ALA A 224 41.90 58.67 10.96
CA ALA A 224 41.04 58.78 12.14
C ALA A 224 39.57 58.31 11.99
N SER A 225 39.07 57.68 13.06
CA SER A 225 37.64 57.66 13.49
C SER A 225 37.32 59.01 14.23
N PRO A 226 36.09 59.35 14.70
CA PRO A 226 34.81 58.63 14.68
C PRO A 226 33.58 59.49 14.28
N GLY A 227 32.35 58.96 14.35
CA GLY A 227 31.14 59.81 14.28
C GLY A 227 29.77 59.13 14.19
N GLU A 228 29.15 58.93 15.36
CA GLU A 228 27.73 59.22 15.65
C GLU A 228 26.56 58.38 15.07
N ALA A 229 25.76 57.89 16.03
CA ALA A 229 24.36 57.45 15.90
C ALA A 229 23.60 58.09 17.09
N PRO A 230 22.27 57.93 17.25
CA PRO A 230 21.19 57.70 16.28
C PRO A 230 20.19 58.89 16.26
N SER A 231 19.25 58.94 15.32
CA SER A 231 18.14 59.91 15.36
C SER A 231 16.79 59.23 15.62
N SER A 232 16.02 59.81 16.55
CA SER A 232 14.75 59.31 17.07
C SER A 232 13.59 60.24 16.69
N ALA A 233 12.42 59.68 16.39
CA ALA A 233 11.10 60.22 16.77
C ALA A 233 9.95 59.38 16.16
N SER A 234 9.15 58.74 17.01
CA SER A 234 7.70 58.63 16.77
C SER A 234 7.03 59.91 17.31
N PRO A 235 5.82 60.28 16.88
CA PRO A 235 4.65 59.73 17.60
C PRO A 235 3.43 59.40 16.72
N GLU A 236 2.64 58.44 17.19
CA GLU A 236 1.21 58.26 16.83
C GLU A 236 0.36 59.35 17.54
N PRO A 237 -0.86 59.70 17.07
CA PRO A 237 -2.04 58.96 17.56
C PRO A 237 -3.27 58.85 16.62
N VAL A 238 -4.18 57.96 17.04
CA VAL A 238 -5.55 57.61 16.58
C VAL A 238 -6.55 58.01 17.71
N PRO A 239 -7.85 58.40 17.53
CA PRO A 239 -8.84 57.98 16.50
C PRO A 239 -9.78 59.07 15.90
N ASP A 240 -10.65 58.66 14.97
CA ASP A 240 -12.11 58.94 14.93
C ASP A 240 -12.75 58.13 13.78
N ALA A 241 -14.06 57.86 13.65
CA ALA A 241 -15.16 57.51 14.55
C ALA A 241 -16.44 57.45 13.66
N ALA A 242 -17.27 56.42 13.86
CA ALA A 242 -18.70 56.31 13.57
C ALA A 242 -19.39 57.05 12.39
N SER A 243 -20.00 56.25 11.50
CA SER A 243 -21.37 56.41 10.97
C SER A 243 -21.67 55.22 10.04
N GLU A 244 -22.85 54.65 9.87
CA GLU A 244 -24.11 54.44 10.61
C GLU A 244 -25.02 53.68 9.61
N GLU A 245 -25.95 52.86 10.10
CA GLU A 245 -27.17 52.31 9.46
C GLU A 245 -27.23 51.98 7.94
N LEU A 246 -27.45 50.70 7.62
CA LEU A 246 -28.78 50.17 7.22
C LEU A 246 -28.81 48.62 7.15
#